data_AF-A0A146FLG9-F1
#
_entry.id   AF-A0A146FLG9-F1
#
_cell.length_a   1.000
_cell.length_b   1.000
_cell.length_c   1.000
_cell.angle_alpha   90.00
_cell.angle_beta   90.00
_cell.angle_gamma   90.00
#
_symmetry.space_group_name_H-M   'P 1'
#
loop_
_entity.id
_entity.type
_entity.pdbx_description
1 polymer ?
#
loop_
_entity_poly.entity_id
_entity_poly.type
_entity_poly.pdbx_seq_one_letter_code
_entity_poly.pdbx_strand_id
1 'polypeptide(L)'
;MSTKYLKDRRYNEGLKNTAIWGYFKNAATYGVGTSMEGSPYFSRLEDASGWTWAIPLHNRTTSVGVVQHQNSVKAKKQAMGSPSSKDYFLSCLHEVSGIMDLIEGAELVSEVRSASDWSYNASSYAAANVRIIGDAGCFIDPLFSSGVHLALLGALSAAATICASMKGQCSERAAGKWHSEKVREAYTRFLLVVSSAYAQMAHKDRPVLNELGENSFDRAFDVFRPKVQESIEFCVRVLQKIDHEQSGVHTESARAGHIFQQDELENMKHIIMNSNETFTLDSFGADVIDGMTANIKRGSLGLEIVG
;
A
#
# COMPACT_ATOMS: atom_id res chain seq x y z
N MET A 1 2.70 21.22 -0.06
CA MET A 1 1.89 21.65 1.09
C MET A 1 2.40 21.02 2.38
N SER A 2 2.29 19.69 2.53
CA SER A 2 2.68 18.95 3.75
C SER A 2 4.16 19.09 4.15
N THR A 3 5.08 19.12 3.20
CA THR A 3 6.53 19.22 3.50
C THR A 3 6.98 20.63 3.88
N LYS A 4 6.59 21.64 3.10
CA LYS A 4 7.11 23.01 3.22
C LYS A 4 6.30 23.90 4.18
N TYR A 5 4.97 23.78 4.16
CA TYR A 5 4.08 24.72 4.83
C TYR A 5 3.51 24.14 6.13
N LEU A 6 2.84 22.98 6.06
CA LEU A 6 2.26 22.34 7.24
C LEU A 6 3.31 21.60 8.09
N LYS A 7 4.39 21.14 7.45
CA LYS A 7 5.49 20.36 8.07
C LYS A 7 4.97 19.15 8.86
N ASP A 8 3.94 18.51 8.32
CA ASP A 8 3.20 17.43 8.97
C ASP A 8 3.44 16.05 8.34
N ARG A 9 4.27 15.98 7.28
CA ARG A 9 4.68 14.71 6.68
C ARG A 9 5.56 13.90 7.64
N ARG A 10 5.20 12.64 7.86
CA ARG A 10 5.98 11.65 8.63
C ARG A 10 6.24 10.42 7.79
N TYR A 11 7.49 9.96 7.76
CA TYR A 11 7.89 8.75 7.04
C TYR A 11 7.62 7.51 7.88
N ASN A 12 7.21 6.42 7.23
CA ASN A 12 7.08 5.13 7.89
C ASN A 12 8.46 4.46 7.91
N GLU A 13 9.08 4.40 9.08
CA GLU A 13 10.43 3.86 9.23
C GLU A 13 10.51 2.37 8.85
N GLY A 14 9.47 1.58 9.15
CA GLY A 14 9.39 0.16 8.82
C GLY A 14 9.24 -0.17 7.33
N LEU A 15 8.95 0.84 6.48
CA LEU A 15 8.74 0.68 5.03
C LEU A 15 9.69 1.55 4.20
N LYS A 16 10.93 1.74 4.68
CA LYS A 16 12.01 2.42 3.95
C LYS A 16 12.57 1.54 2.83
N ASN A 17 11.72 1.26 1.85
CA ASN A 17 12.04 0.45 0.70
C ASN A 17 12.66 1.27 -0.45
N THR A 18 13.34 0.56 -1.34
CA THR A 18 13.83 1.03 -2.63
C THR A 18 13.34 0.08 -3.71
N ALA A 19 12.89 0.65 -4.82
CA ALA A 19 12.42 -0.08 -5.99
C ALA A 19 13.44 0.15 -7.08
N ILE A 20 13.79 -0.92 -7.79
CA ILE A 20 14.62 -0.87 -8.98
C ILE A 20 13.88 -1.63 -10.07
N TRP A 21 13.67 -1.02 -11.24
CA TRP A 21 12.85 -1.62 -12.29
C TRP A 21 13.30 -1.25 -13.70
N GLY A 22 12.87 -2.07 -14.66
CA GLY A 22 13.05 -1.85 -16.09
C GLY A 22 11.87 -2.37 -16.90
N TYR A 23 11.97 -2.27 -18.22
CA TYR A 23 10.96 -2.76 -19.16
C TYR A 23 11.57 -3.81 -20.09
N PHE A 24 10.93 -4.98 -20.16
CA PHE A 24 11.38 -6.10 -20.97
C PHE A 24 10.49 -6.26 -22.20
N LYS A 25 11.06 -6.54 -23.37
CA LYS A 25 10.33 -7.04 -24.54
C LYS A 25 10.43 -8.57 -24.61
N ASN A 26 9.43 -9.19 -25.22
CA ASN A 26 9.37 -10.63 -25.45
C ASN A 26 9.40 -11.47 -24.16
N ALA A 27 8.97 -10.90 -23.03
CA ALA A 27 8.70 -11.67 -21.83
C ALA A 27 7.50 -12.62 -22.06
N ALA A 28 7.56 -13.80 -21.45
CA ALA A 28 6.47 -14.76 -21.49
C ALA A 28 5.22 -14.22 -20.77
N THR A 29 4.08 -14.81 -21.10
CA THR A 29 2.80 -14.48 -20.46
C THR A 29 2.63 -15.31 -19.20
N TYR A 30 2.34 -14.66 -18.07
CA TYR A 30 2.05 -15.37 -16.83
C TYR A 30 0.72 -16.12 -16.93
N GLY A 31 0.66 -17.32 -16.34
CA GLY A 31 -0.59 -18.05 -16.11
C GLY A 31 -1.29 -18.58 -17.38
N VAL A 32 -0.55 -18.85 -18.46
CA VAL A 32 -1.11 -19.36 -19.72
C VAL A 32 -1.99 -20.59 -19.47
N GLY A 33 -3.22 -20.57 -20.01
CA GLY A 33 -4.21 -21.64 -19.85
C GLY A 33 -4.94 -21.63 -18.50
N THR A 34 -4.76 -20.60 -17.66
CA THR A 34 -5.47 -20.43 -16.39
C THR A 34 -6.36 -19.19 -16.42
N SER A 35 -7.21 -19.02 -15.40
CA SER A 35 -7.98 -17.78 -15.22
C SER A 35 -7.12 -16.54 -14.97
N MET A 36 -5.83 -16.72 -14.68
CA MET A 36 -4.88 -15.66 -14.39
C MET A 36 -4.02 -15.28 -15.61
N GLU A 37 -4.31 -15.82 -16.80
CA GLU A 37 -3.54 -15.54 -18.01
C GLU A 37 -3.40 -14.02 -18.25
N GLY A 38 -2.15 -13.55 -18.35
CA GLY A 38 -1.83 -12.13 -18.57
C GLY A 38 -1.98 -11.23 -17.35
N SER A 39 -2.27 -11.79 -16.18
CA SER A 39 -2.32 -11.03 -14.92
C SER A 39 -0.92 -10.58 -14.48
N PRO A 40 -0.82 -9.49 -13.69
CA PRO A 40 0.39 -9.18 -12.93
C PRO A 40 0.86 -10.38 -12.11
N TYR A 41 2.16 -10.63 -12.13
CA TYR A 41 2.80 -11.64 -11.30
C TYR A 41 3.63 -10.96 -10.20
N PHE A 42 3.53 -11.47 -8.98
CA PHE A 42 4.26 -10.98 -7.83
C PHE A 42 4.93 -12.15 -7.11
N SER A 43 6.18 -11.99 -6.70
CA SER A 43 6.90 -13.05 -6.00
C SER A 43 7.87 -12.49 -4.98
N ARG A 44 7.96 -13.15 -3.83
CA ARG A 44 8.91 -12.80 -2.76
C ARG A 44 10.32 -13.27 -3.14
N LEU A 45 11.35 -12.50 -2.78
CA LEU A 45 12.74 -12.97 -2.86
C LEU A 45 12.96 -14.17 -1.93
N GLU A 46 13.77 -15.15 -2.35
CA GLU A 46 13.97 -16.39 -1.60
C GLU A 46 14.43 -16.15 -0.15
N ASP A 47 15.31 -15.18 0.02
CA ASP A 47 15.94 -14.74 1.28
C ASP A 47 15.06 -13.81 2.14
N ALA A 48 13.81 -13.57 1.74
CA ALA A 48 12.86 -12.69 2.43
C ALA A 48 13.24 -11.21 2.48
N SER A 49 14.27 -10.78 1.75
CA SER A 49 14.72 -9.38 1.79
C SER A 49 13.80 -8.40 1.05
N GLY A 50 12.79 -8.92 0.34
CA GLY A 50 11.88 -8.12 -0.48
C GLY A 50 11.02 -8.96 -1.42
N TRP A 51 10.52 -8.33 -2.46
CA TRP A 51 9.63 -8.93 -3.45
C TRP A 51 9.86 -8.33 -4.85
N THR A 52 9.23 -8.94 -5.84
CA THR A 52 9.35 -8.62 -7.27
C THR A 52 7.98 -8.54 -7.91
N TRP A 53 7.88 -7.79 -9.00
CA TRP A 53 6.72 -7.76 -9.88
C TRP A 53 7.09 -8.02 -11.33
N ALA A 54 6.14 -8.55 -12.09
CA ALA A 54 6.10 -8.53 -13.54
C ALA A 54 4.69 -8.12 -14.00
N ILE A 55 4.57 -6.94 -14.63
CA ILE A 55 3.30 -6.34 -15.03
C ILE A 55 3.30 -6.14 -16.55
N PRO A 56 2.50 -6.90 -17.31
CA PRO A 56 2.35 -6.71 -18.76
C PRO A 56 1.75 -5.33 -19.09
N LEU A 57 2.22 -4.70 -20.17
CA LEU A 57 1.78 -3.37 -20.62
C LEU A 57 1.21 -3.40 -22.04
N HIS A 58 0.41 -2.38 -22.36
CA HIS A 58 -0.31 -2.22 -23.64
C HIS A 58 0.59 -2.22 -24.88
N ASN A 59 1.86 -1.86 -24.75
CA ASN A 59 2.83 -1.77 -25.85
C ASN A 59 3.69 -3.04 -26.01
N ARG A 60 3.23 -4.18 -25.48
CA ARG A 60 3.91 -5.49 -25.51
C ARG A 60 5.26 -5.50 -24.79
N THR A 61 5.47 -4.58 -23.87
CA THR A 61 6.55 -4.70 -22.88
C THR A 61 5.98 -5.18 -21.55
N THR A 62 6.84 -5.73 -20.71
CA THR A 62 6.53 -6.10 -19.33
C THR A 62 7.37 -5.23 -18.41
N SER A 63 6.73 -4.52 -17.48
CA SER A 63 7.46 -3.85 -16.39
C SER A 63 7.88 -4.90 -15.38
N VAL A 64 9.18 -4.97 -15.08
CA VAL A 64 9.73 -5.91 -14.09
C VAL A 64 10.52 -5.11 -13.07
N GLY A 65 10.28 -5.37 -11.80
CA GLY A 65 10.91 -4.64 -10.71
C GLY A 65 11.17 -5.48 -9.48
N VAL A 66 12.10 -5.01 -8.65
CA VAL A 66 12.42 -5.55 -7.33
C VAL A 66 12.27 -4.44 -6.28
N VAL A 67 11.67 -4.78 -5.15
CA VAL A 67 11.48 -3.91 -3.99
C VAL A 67 12.12 -4.53 -2.77
N GLN A 68 13.04 -3.81 -2.13
CA GLN A 68 13.77 -4.27 -0.95
C GLN A 68 13.99 -3.11 0.02
N HIS A 69 14.19 -3.43 1.30
CA HIS A 69 14.54 -2.42 2.29
C HIS A 69 15.90 -1.77 1.96
N GLN A 70 16.00 -0.44 2.10
CA GLN A 70 17.20 0.35 1.74
C GLN A 70 18.49 -0.17 2.38
N ASN A 71 18.45 -0.51 3.67
CA ASN A 71 19.60 -1.06 4.38
C ASN A 71 20.05 -2.40 3.79
N SER A 72 19.11 -3.25 3.37
CA SER A 72 19.41 -4.55 2.74
C SER A 72 20.04 -4.35 1.37
N VAL A 73 19.51 -3.42 0.56
CA VAL A 73 20.10 -3.06 -0.74
C VAL A 73 21.53 -2.55 -0.57
N LYS A 74 21.76 -1.64 0.38
CA LYS A 74 23.09 -1.09 0.66
C LYS A 74 24.09 -2.17 1.08
N ALA A 75 23.70 -3.02 2.04
CA ALA A 75 24.57 -4.10 2.52
C ALA A 75 24.90 -5.12 1.42
N LYS A 76 23.89 -5.55 0.63
CA LYS A 76 24.09 -6.48 -0.48
C LYS A 76 24.98 -5.90 -1.58
N LYS A 77 24.73 -4.65 -2.00
CA LYS A 77 25.59 -3.98 -2.98
C LYS A 77 27.04 -3.90 -2.51
N GLN A 78 27.27 -3.57 -1.23
CA GLN A 78 28.62 -3.56 -0.66
C GLN A 78 29.28 -4.95 -0.69
N ALA A 79 28.56 -6.00 -0.28
CA ALA A 79 29.06 -7.37 -0.31
C ALA A 79 29.40 -7.87 -1.73
N MET A 80 28.69 -7.36 -2.75
CA MET A 80 28.93 -7.66 -4.17
C MET A 80 30.04 -6.82 -4.81
N GLY A 81 30.78 -6.01 -4.06
CA GLY A 81 31.82 -5.13 -4.62
C GLY A 81 31.28 -3.86 -5.27
N SER A 82 30.12 -3.38 -4.83
CA SER A 82 29.45 -2.16 -5.33
C SER A 82 29.15 -2.16 -6.83
N PRO A 83 28.36 -3.14 -7.33
CA PRO A 83 28.01 -3.23 -8.74
C PRO A 83 27.15 -2.04 -9.19
N SER A 84 26.99 -1.89 -10.51
CA SER A 84 26.03 -0.92 -11.06
C SER A 84 24.60 -1.26 -10.62
N SER A 85 23.70 -0.27 -10.62
CA SER A 85 22.29 -0.54 -10.28
C SER A 85 21.63 -1.54 -11.23
N LYS A 86 22.08 -1.59 -12.50
CA LYS A 86 21.60 -2.56 -13.48
C LYS A 86 22.07 -3.98 -13.16
N ASP A 87 23.36 -4.16 -12.85
CA ASP A 87 23.90 -5.49 -12.55
C ASP A 87 23.32 -6.03 -11.24
N TYR A 88 23.17 -5.16 -10.23
CA TYR A 88 22.46 -5.51 -9.01
C TYR A 88 21.01 -5.93 -9.28
N PHE A 89 20.27 -5.13 -10.06
CA PHE A 89 18.89 -5.45 -10.44
C PHE A 89 18.79 -6.82 -11.11
N LEU A 90 19.60 -7.08 -12.13
CA LEU A 90 19.60 -8.37 -12.84
C LEU A 90 19.97 -9.53 -11.90
N SER A 91 20.95 -9.35 -11.00
CA SER A 91 21.28 -10.38 -10.00
C SER A 91 20.11 -10.73 -9.10
N CYS A 92 19.31 -9.75 -8.67
CA CYS A 92 18.12 -10.00 -7.86
C CYS A 92 17.04 -10.75 -8.64
N LEU A 93 16.86 -10.47 -9.94
CA LEU A 93 15.89 -11.21 -10.75
C LEU A 93 16.30 -12.68 -10.93
N HIS A 94 17.61 -12.95 -11.09
CA HIS A 94 18.13 -14.31 -11.19
C HIS A 94 17.87 -15.18 -9.95
N GLU A 95 17.68 -14.58 -8.78
CA GLU A 95 17.34 -15.27 -7.53
C GLU A 95 15.85 -15.65 -7.43
N VAL A 96 15.01 -15.27 -8.40
CA VAL A 96 13.56 -15.53 -8.37
C VAL A 96 13.14 -16.36 -9.56
N SER A 97 13.06 -17.68 -9.36
CA SER A 97 12.71 -18.65 -10.42
C SER A 97 11.46 -18.25 -11.21
N GLY A 98 10.36 -17.89 -10.54
CA GLY A 98 9.13 -17.51 -11.23
C GLY A 98 9.22 -16.21 -12.06
N ILE A 99 10.13 -15.29 -11.74
CA ILE A 99 10.41 -14.13 -12.61
C ILE A 99 11.31 -14.55 -13.76
N MET A 100 12.32 -15.39 -13.50
CA MET A 100 13.20 -15.92 -14.53
C MET A 100 12.44 -16.68 -15.61
N ASP A 101 11.47 -17.50 -15.24
CA ASP A 101 10.58 -18.21 -16.19
C ASP A 101 9.84 -17.23 -17.12
N LEU A 102 9.53 -16.02 -16.64
CA LEU A 102 8.85 -14.99 -17.43
C LEU A 102 9.80 -14.18 -18.32
N ILE A 103 11.04 -14.01 -17.92
CA ILE A 103 12.01 -13.17 -18.65
C ILE A 103 13.08 -13.97 -19.37
N GLU A 104 13.00 -15.29 -19.37
CA GLU A 104 13.89 -16.15 -20.15
C GLU A 104 13.79 -15.81 -21.64
N GLY A 105 14.90 -15.35 -22.24
CA GLY A 105 14.92 -14.88 -23.62
C GLY A 105 14.32 -13.48 -23.85
N ALA A 106 13.83 -12.81 -22.81
CA ALA A 106 13.35 -11.44 -22.89
C ALA A 106 14.51 -10.43 -22.92
N GLU A 107 14.30 -9.30 -23.59
CA GLU A 107 15.29 -8.24 -23.71
C GLU A 107 14.93 -7.04 -22.84
N LEU A 108 15.84 -6.59 -21.97
CA LEU A 108 15.70 -5.33 -21.24
C LEU A 108 15.89 -4.16 -22.21
N VAL A 109 14.80 -3.47 -22.56
CA VAL A 109 14.77 -2.40 -23.58
C VAL A 109 14.77 -0.98 -23.02
N SER A 110 14.97 -0.85 -21.71
CA SER A 110 15.03 0.45 -21.04
C SER A 110 16.25 0.56 -20.15
N GLU A 111 16.61 1.80 -19.83
CA GLU A 111 17.43 2.07 -18.65
C GLU A 111 16.71 1.58 -17.39
N VAL A 112 17.51 1.15 -16.40
CA VAL A 112 17.00 0.77 -15.09
C VAL A 112 16.72 2.03 -14.29
N ARG A 113 15.53 2.10 -13.71
CA ARG A 113 15.07 3.21 -12.88
C ARG A 113 15.09 2.79 -11.41
N SER A 114 15.18 3.78 -10.53
CA SER A 114 15.06 3.57 -9.10
C SER A 114 14.24 4.65 -8.42
N ALA A 115 13.53 4.28 -7.36
CA ALA A 115 12.83 5.18 -6.46
C ALA A 115 13.04 4.72 -5.03
N SER A 116 12.87 5.62 -4.07
CA SER A 116 12.94 5.36 -2.63
C SER A 116 12.06 6.37 -1.89
N ASP A 117 12.00 6.24 -0.56
CA ASP A 117 11.45 7.27 0.35
C ASP A 117 10.02 7.69 -0.02
N TRP A 118 9.20 6.71 -0.36
CA TRP A 118 7.80 6.92 -0.73
C TRP A 118 6.84 6.65 0.43
N SER A 119 7.24 5.91 1.46
CA SER A 119 6.33 5.53 2.53
C SER A 119 6.18 6.65 3.55
N TYR A 120 5.06 7.37 3.51
CA TYR A 120 4.76 8.49 4.41
C TYR A 120 3.26 8.77 4.53
N ASN A 121 2.90 9.46 5.60
CA ASN A 121 1.59 10.05 5.83
C ASN A 121 1.69 11.50 6.33
N ALA A 122 0.53 12.13 6.53
CA ALA A 122 0.43 13.43 7.18
C ALA A 122 -0.64 13.41 8.29
N SER A 123 -0.51 14.28 9.30
CA SER A 123 -1.52 14.41 10.35
C SER A 123 -2.81 15.08 9.88
N SER A 124 -2.72 15.93 8.84
CA SER A 124 -3.86 16.54 8.17
C SER A 124 -3.72 16.44 6.65
N TYR A 125 -4.86 16.31 5.97
CA TYR A 125 -4.94 16.34 4.51
C TYR A 125 -5.72 17.57 4.02
N ALA A 126 -6.02 18.51 4.91
CA ALA A 126 -6.66 19.77 4.61
C ALA A 126 -6.03 20.93 5.39
N ALA A 127 -6.15 22.12 4.82
CA ALA A 127 -5.95 23.39 5.49
C ALA A 127 -7.04 24.37 5.01
N ALA A 128 -7.07 25.58 5.55
CA ALA A 128 -8.02 26.60 5.10
C ALA A 128 -7.91 26.78 3.57
N ASN A 129 -9.00 26.50 2.84
CA ASN A 129 -9.10 26.59 1.38
C ASN A 129 -8.14 25.64 0.62
N VAL A 130 -7.68 24.56 1.27
CA VAL A 130 -6.75 23.59 0.66
C VAL A 130 -7.20 22.16 0.98
N ARG A 131 -7.12 21.27 -0.01
CA ARG A 131 -7.22 19.81 0.13
C ARG A 131 -5.97 19.16 -0.47
N ILE A 132 -5.51 18.06 0.11
CA ILE A 132 -4.30 17.35 -0.29
C ILE A 132 -4.71 15.93 -0.69
N ILE A 133 -4.39 15.52 -1.92
CA ILE A 133 -4.83 14.25 -2.50
C ILE A 133 -3.66 13.46 -3.08
N GLY A 134 -3.79 12.13 -3.12
CA GLY A 134 -2.76 11.21 -3.64
C GLY A 134 -1.42 11.35 -2.92
N ASP A 135 -0.33 11.10 -3.65
CA ASP A 135 1.06 11.14 -3.16
C ASP A 135 1.47 12.50 -2.57
N ALA A 136 0.73 13.58 -2.83
CA ALA A 136 0.98 14.85 -2.14
C ALA A 136 0.76 14.73 -0.62
N GLY A 137 -0.19 13.87 -0.20
CA GLY A 137 -0.55 13.64 1.19
C GLY A 137 0.11 12.40 1.78
N CYS A 138 -0.12 11.24 1.18
CA CYS A 138 0.36 9.96 1.70
C CYS A 138 0.65 8.94 0.59
N PHE A 139 1.58 8.03 0.86
CA PHE A 139 1.85 6.86 0.04
C PHE A 139 2.41 5.75 0.95
N ILE A 140 2.14 4.48 0.62
CA ILE A 140 2.47 3.34 1.48
C ILE A 140 3.61 2.53 0.88
N ASP A 141 3.28 1.65 -0.08
CA ASP A 141 4.20 0.77 -0.78
C ASP A 141 3.47 0.25 -2.04
N PRO A 142 4.17 -0.01 -3.17
CA PRO A 142 3.52 -0.47 -4.40
C PRO A 142 2.98 -1.91 -4.35
N LEU A 143 3.24 -2.69 -3.29
CA LEU A 143 2.89 -4.12 -3.19
C LEU A 143 1.45 -4.46 -3.61
N PHE A 144 0.47 -3.65 -3.22
CA PHE A 144 -0.94 -3.87 -3.55
C PHE A 144 -1.51 -2.87 -4.57
N SER A 145 -0.65 -2.12 -5.25
CA SER A 145 -1.07 -1.14 -6.29
C SER A 145 -2.14 -0.15 -5.80
N SER A 146 -2.15 0.18 -4.51
CA SER A 146 -3.21 0.97 -3.86
C SER A 146 -3.10 2.49 -4.11
N GLY A 147 -1.97 2.98 -4.61
CA GLY A 147 -1.72 4.42 -4.79
C GLY A 147 -2.74 5.12 -5.68
N VAL A 148 -3.10 4.52 -6.82
CA VAL A 148 -4.11 5.10 -7.72
C VAL A 148 -5.49 5.11 -7.07
N HIS A 149 -5.84 4.07 -6.32
CA HIS A 149 -7.08 4.03 -5.56
C HIS A 149 -7.13 5.15 -4.52
N LEU A 150 -6.08 5.30 -3.71
CA LEU A 150 -5.97 6.37 -2.70
C LEU A 150 -6.04 7.77 -3.34
N ALA A 151 -5.44 7.96 -4.52
CA ALA A 151 -5.52 9.21 -5.26
C ALA A 151 -6.95 9.53 -5.71
N LEU A 152 -7.68 8.55 -6.26
CA LEU A 152 -9.07 8.72 -6.70
C LEU A 152 -10.03 8.92 -5.53
N LEU A 153 -9.86 8.15 -4.45
CA LEU A 153 -10.62 8.31 -3.21
C LEU A 153 -10.40 9.69 -2.60
N GLY A 154 -9.15 10.14 -2.52
CA GLY A 154 -8.78 11.48 -2.09
C GLY A 154 -9.40 12.56 -2.99
N ALA A 155 -9.36 12.38 -4.30
CA ALA A 155 -9.96 13.32 -5.26
C ALA A 155 -11.48 13.44 -5.08
N LEU A 156 -12.20 12.33 -4.94
CA LEU A 156 -13.64 12.31 -4.70
C LEU A 156 -14.00 12.97 -3.36
N SER A 157 -13.23 12.67 -2.31
CA SER A 157 -13.36 13.29 -0.99
C SER A 157 -13.13 14.81 -1.03
N ALA A 158 -12.08 15.25 -1.74
CA ALA A 158 -11.81 16.67 -1.92
C ALA A 158 -12.95 17.36 -2.68
N ALA A 159 -13.44 16.76 -3.78
CA ALA A 159 -14.54 17.33 -4.57
C ALA A 159 -15.83 17.46 -3.74
N ALA A 160 -16.23 16.41 -3.02
CA ALA A 160 -17.41 16.42 -2.16
C ALA A 160 -17.32 17.49 -1.07
N THR A 161 -16.18 17.56 -0.37
CA THR A 161 -15.99 18.49 0.76
C THR A 161 -15.86 19.94 0.31
N ILE A 162 -15.23 20.21 -0.85
CA ILE A 162 -15.19 21.55 -1.46
C ILE A 162 -16.60 21.98 -1.85
N CYS A 163 -17.36 21.12 -2.54
CA CYS A 163 -18.74 21.43 -2.91
C CYS A 163 -19.62 21.69 -1.68
N ALA A 164 -19.44 20.91 -0.61
CA ALA A 164 -20.19 21.08 0.63
C ALA A 164 -19.93 22.44 1.30
N SER A 165 -18.66 22.84 1.36
CA SER A 165 -18.29 24.16 1.89
C SER A 165 -18.87 25.29 1.05
N MET A 166 -18.73 25.21 -0.29
CA MET A 166 -19.24 26.23 -1.21
C MET A 166 -20.76 26.38 -1.15
N LYS A 167 -21.49 25.29 -0.92
CA LYS A 167 -22.95 25.26 -0.81
C LYS A 167 -23.47 25.61 0.59
N GLY A 168 -22.59 25.82 1.57
CA GLY A 168 -22.99 26.06 2.96
C GLY A 168 -23.61 24.86 3.66
N GLN A 169 -23.39 23.63 3.15
CA GLN A 169 -23.88 22.40 3.77
C GLN A 169 -23.17 22.11 5.09
N CYS A 170 -21.92 22.54 5.21
CA CYS A 170 -21.15 22.55 6.45
C CYS A 170 -20.10 23.67 6.41
N SER A 171 -19.44 23.94 7.53
CA SER A 171 -18.32 24.89 7.57
C SER A 171 -17.10 24.36 6.82
N GLU A 172 -16.25 25.26 6.27
CA GLU A 172 -14.99 24.87 5.61
C GLU A 172 -14.08 24.03 6.54
N ARG A 173 -14.08 24.35 7.84
CA ARG A 173 -13.34 23.56 8.83
C ARG A 173 -13.87 22.14 8.96
N ALA A 174 -15.20 21.97 9.03
CA ALA A 174 -15.84 20.67 9.12
C ALA A 174 -15.58 19.85 7.85
N ALA A 175 -15.72 20.47 6.67
CA ALA A 175 -15.42 19.86 5.38
C ALA A 175 -13.96 19.38 5.29
N GLY A 176 -13.00 20.19 5.73
CA GLY A 176 -11.57 19.82 5.74
C GLY A 176 -11.24 18.70 6.73
N LYS A 177 -11.92 18.68 7.89
CA LYS A 177 -11.80 17.60 8.88
C LYS A 177 -12.31 16.27 8.30
N TRP A 178 -13.52 16.29 7.73
CA TRP A 178 -14.12 15.12 7.05
C TRP A 178 -13.19 14.56 5.96
N HIS A 179 -12.61 15.43 5.13
CA HIS A 179 -11.63 15.02 4.11
C HIS A 179 -10.42 14.31 4.73
N SER A 180 -9.87 14.89 5.80
CA SER A 180 -8.68 14.35 6.46
C SER A 180 -8.93 13.01 7.13
N GLU A 181 -10.10 12.83 7.75
CA GLU A 181 -10.52 11.55 8.33
C GLU A 181 -10.71 10.48 7.27
N LYS A 182 -11.43 10.81 6.18
CA LYS A 182 -11.65 9.88 5.06
C LYS A 182 -10.34 9.37 4.45
N VAL A 183 -9.37 10.26 4.20
CA VAL A 183 -8.07 9.88 3.64
C VAL A 183 -7.26 9.05 4.65
N ARG A 184 -7.29 9.43 5.94
CA ARG A 184 -6.55 8.73 7.00
C ARG A 184 -7.07 7.30 7.20
N GLU A 185 -8.38 7.10 7.22
CA GLU A 185 -8.98 5.77 7.36
C GLU A 185 -8.58 4.85 6.21
N ALA A 186 -8.69 5.33 4.96
CA ALA A 186 -8.29 4.57 3.78
C ALA A 186 -6.79 4.22 3.81
N TYR A 187 -5.94 5.19 4.14
CA TYR A 187 -4.49 4.99 4.29
C TYR A 187 -4.18 3.94 5.37
N THR A 188 -4.76 4.06 6.56
CA THR A 188 -4.49 3.16 7.69
C THR A 188 -4.87 1.72 7.39
N ARG A 189 -6.00 1.50 6.72
CA ARG A 189 -6.43 0.16 6.30
C ARG A 189 -5.43 -0.46 5.33
N PHE A 190 -5.04 0.24 4.27
CA PHE A 190 -4.04 -0.27 3.32
C PHE A 190 -2.66 -0.48 3.98
N LEU A 191 -2.26 0.41 4.90
CA LEU A 191 -1.01 0.28 5.62
C LEU A 191 -1.00 -1.02 6.43
N LEU A 192 -2.11 -1.35 7.09
CA LEU A 192 -2.23 -2.64 7.77
C LEU A 192 -2.05 -3.80 6.80
N VAL A 193 -2.74 -3.81 5.65
CA VAL A 193 -2.62 -4.90 4.67
C VAL A 193 -1.18 -5.07 4.20
N VAL A 194 -0.52 -3.97 3.80
CA VAL A 194 0.87 -3.96 3.36
C VAL A 194 1.78 -4.50 4.46
N SER A 195 1.71 -3.95 5.66
CA SER A 195 2.59 -4.37 6.76
C SER A 195 2.40 -5.82 7.14
N SER A 196 1.18 -6.33 7.07
CA SER A 196 0.88 -7.74 7.33
C SER A 196 1.46 -8.67 6.27
N ALA A 197 1.49 -8.22 5.03
CA ALA A 197 2.14 -8.96 3.94
C ALA A 197 3.66 -8.98 4.11
N TYR A 198 4.26 -7.86 4.50
CA TYR A 198 5.67 -7.81 4.86
C TYR A 198 6.01 -8.71 6.05
N ALA A 199 5.17 -8.73 7.09
CA ALA A 199 5.32 -9.65 8.22
C ALA A 199 5.25 -11.12 7.76
N GLN A 200 4.29 -11.48 6.90
CA GLN A 200 4.22 -12.83 6.32
C GLN A 200 5.46 -13.17 5.50
N MET A 201 5.98 -12.23 4.71
CA MET A 201 7.18 -12.45 3.89
C MET A 201 8.42 -12.71 4.76
N ALA A 202 8.51 -12.06 5.93
CA ALA A 202 9.61 -12.24 6.88
C ALA A 202 9.54 -13.58 7.65
N HIS A 203 8.34 -14.13 7.86
CA HIS A 203 8.11 -15.31 8.70
C HIS A 203 7.53 -16.49 7.89
N LYS A 204 8.41 -17.37 7.37
CA LYS A 204 8.04 -18.54 6.53
C LYS A 204 7.14 -19.56 7.24
N ASP A 205 7.29 -19.75 8.54
CA ASP A 205 6.68 -20.88 9.26
C ASP A 205 5.40 -20.53 10.02
N ARG A 206 4.95 -19.27 9.96
CA ARG A 206 3.78 -18.80 10.73
C ARG A 206 2.80 -18.01 9.86
N PRO A 207 1.53 -18.44 9.76
CA PRO A 207 0.50 -17.74 9.02
C PRO A 207 0.08 -16.43 9.70
N VAL A 208 0.52 -15.29 9.16
CA VAL A 208 0.03 -13.94 9.51
C VAL A 208 -1.23 -13.63 8.72
N LEU A 209 -1.13 -13.61 7.38
CA LEU A 209 -2.26 -13.38 6.46
C LEU A 209 -2.90 -14.68 5.95
N ASN A 210 -2.08 -15.72 5.72
CA ASN A 210 -2.54 -17.02 5.24
C ASN A 210 -3.14 -17.85 6.40
N GLU A 211 -3.88 -18.91 6.10
CA GLU A 211 -4.07 -20.03 7.03
C GLU A 211 -3.01 -21.13 6.83
N LEU A 212 -2.92 -22.05 7.79
CA LEU A 212 -1.99 -23.19 7.71
C LEU A 212 -2.26 -24.00 6.43
N GLY A 213 -1.28 -24.05 5.53
CA GLY A 213 -1.35 -24.81 4.26
C GLY A 213 -1.70 -24.00 3.01
N GLU A 214 -1.88 -22.68 3.11
CA GLU A 214 -2.15 -21.82 1.94
C GLU A 214 -0.86 -21.27 1.30
N ASN A 215 -0.76 -21.41 -0.02
CA ASN A 215 0.40 -20.98 -0.82
C ASN A 215 0.20 -19.61 -1.52
N SER A 216 -1.01 -19.02 -1.45
CA SER A 216 -1.33 -17.71 -2.03
C SER A 216 -2.14 -16.86 -1.05
N PHE A 217 -2.21 -15.55 -1.31
CA PHE A 217 -2.96 -14.59 -0.49
C PHE A 217 -4.42 -14.42 -0.93
N ASP A 218 -4.90 -15.20 -1.91
CA ASP A 218 -6.19 -14.98 -2.58
C ASP A 218 -7.37 -14.95 -1.60
N ARG A 219 -7.33 -15.80 -0.56
CA ARG A 219 -8.36 -15.83 0.47
C ARG A 219 -8.29 -14.63 1.41
N ALA A 220 -7.10 -14.19 1.80
CA ALA A 220 -6.94 -12.95 2.55
C ALA A 220 -7.50 -11.76 1.76
N PHE A 221 -7.36 -11.77 0.43
CA PHE A 221 -7.98 -10.79 -0.47
C PHE A 221 -9.49 -10.93 -0.63
N ASP A 222 -10.04 -12.14 -0.55
CA ASP A 222 -11.49 -12.35 -0.54
C ASP A 222 -12.17 -11.71 0.68
N VAL A 223 -11.43 -11.58 1.79
CA VAL A 223 -11.88 -10.85 2.99
C VAL A 223 -11.80 -9.32 2.80
N PHE A 224 -10.97 -8.83 1.87
CA PHE A 224 -10.96 -7.43 1.44
C PHE A 224 -11.98 -7.13 0.32
N ARG A 225 -12.59 -8.17 -0.28
CA ARG A 225 -13.77 -8.05 -1.15
C ARG A 225 -15.01 -7.69 -0.30
N PRO A 226 -16.11 -7.17 -0.90
CA PRO A 226 -17.06 -6.29 -0.21
C PRO A 226 -18.05 -7.03 0.72
N LYS A 227 -17.54 -7.71 1.74
CA LYS A 227 -18.29 -8.24 2.88
C LYS A 227 -17.77 -7.60 4.18
N VAL A 228 -17.90 -6.28 4.24
CA VAL A 228 -18.18 -5.44 5.42
C VAL A 228 -17.67 -5.93 6.79
N GLN A 229 -18.37 -6.85 7.47
CA GLN A 229 -18.05 -7.29 8.83
C GLN A 229 -16.73 -8.06 8.90
N GLU A 230 -16.42 -8.84 7.87
CA GLU A 230 -15.26 -9.73 7.83
C GLU A 230 -13.94 -8.94 7.74
N SER A 231 -13.96 -7.72 7.17
CA SER A 231 -12.78 -6.88 6.97
C SER A 231 -12.25 -6.27 8.27
N ILE A 232 -13.12 -5.71 9.13
CA ILE A 232 -12.70 -5.14 10.42
C ILE A 232 -12.21 -6.25 11.35
N GLU A 233 -12.96 -7.36 11.45
CA GLU A 233 -12.54 -8.52 12.26
C GLU A 233 -11.20 -9.08 11.78
N PHE A 234 -10.99 -9.17 10.47
CA PHE A 234 -9.71 -9.56 9.90
C PHE A 234 -8.60 -8.60 10.30
N CYS A 235 -8.82 -7.29 10.17
CA CYS A 235 -7.84 -6.28 10.55
C CYS A 235 -7.47 -6.38 12.04
N VAL A 236 -8.45 -6.58 12.92
CA VAL A 236 -8.23 -6.78 14.36
C VAL A 236 -7.44 -8.06 14.63
N ARG A 237 -7.80 -9.19 14.00
CA ARG A 237 -7.06 -10.46 14.13
C ARG A 237 -5.61 -10.32 13.69
N VAL A 238 -5.38 -9.63 12.58
CA VAL A 238 -4.05 -9.37 12.04
C VAL A 238 -3.23 -8.48 12.97
N LEU A 239 -3.83 -7.39 13.50
CA LEU A 239 -3.18 -6.54 14.49
C LEU A 239 -2.79 -7.30 15.76
N GLN A 240 -3.64 -8.20 16.25
CA GLN A 240 -3.34 -9.06 17.41
C GLN A 240 -2.15 -9.99 17.14
N LYS A 241 -2.06 -10.59 15.95
CA LYS A 241 -0.92 -11.43 15.57
C LYS A 241 0.38 -10.62 15.56
N ILE A 242 0.36 -9.41 14.98
CA ILE A 242 1.53 -8.51 14.94
C ILE A 242 1.96 -8.08 16.36
N ASP A 243 1.02 -7.71 17.24
CA ASP A 243 1.30 -7.29 18.62
C ASP A 243 1.99 -8.40 19.45
N HIS A 244 1.50 -9.64 19.30
CA HIS A 244 2.10 -10.82 19.94
C HIS A 244 3.51 -11.13 19.41
N GLU A 245 3.78 -10.89 18.12
CA GLU A 245 5.11 -11.08 17.53
C GLU A 245 6.12 -10.07 18.09
N GLN A 246 5.73 -8.80 18.21
CA GLN A 246 6.60 -7.75 18.73
C GLN A 246 6.99 -7.95 20.20
N SER A 247 6.13 -8.59 21.00
CA SER A 247 6.37 -8.83 22.42
C SER A 247 7.32 -10.02 22.71
N GLY A 248 7.63 -10.86 21.71
CA GLY A 248 8.33 -12.14 21.91
C GLY A 248 9.79 -12.22 21.43
N VAL A 249 10.39 -11.15 20.91
CA VAL A 249 11.67 -11.20 20.17
C VAL A 249 12.80 -10.51 20.95
N HIS A 250 13.81 -11.29 21.39
CA HIS A 250 14.98 -10.81 22.15
C HIS A 250 16.35 -11.07 21.45
N THR A 251 16.43 -11.34 20.15
CA THR A 251 17.71 -11.66 19.47
C THR A 251 18.09 -10.68 18.35
N GLU A 252 19.40 -10.47 18.15
CA GLU A 252 20.04 -9.43 17.31
C GLU A 252 19.65 -9.40 15.82
N SER A 253 18.89 -10.38 15.32
CA SER A 253 18.25 -10.37 13.99
C SER A 253 17.01 -9.44 13.92
N ALA A 254 16.59 -8.85 15.04
CA ALA A 254 15.30 -8.17 15.22
C ALA A 254 15.18 -6.75 14.64
N ARG A 255 16.24 -6.16 14.06
CA ARG A 255 16.13 -4.79 13.51
C ARG A 255 15.23 -4.66 12.27
N ALA A 256 14.87 -5.78 11.64
CA ALA A 256 13.97 -5.81 10.48
C ALA A 256 12.50 -6.16 10.83
N GLY A 257 12.20 -6.49 12.10
CA GLY A 257 10.92 -7.11 12.49
C GLY A 257 9.88 -6.19 13.13
N HIS A 258 10.27 -5.02 13.63
CA HIS A 258 9.29 -4.05 14.17
C HIS A 258 8.83 -3.10 13.07
N ILE A 259 7.81 -3.52 12.32
CA ILE A 259 7.20 -2.70 11.25
C ILE A 259 6.50 -1.46 11.83
N PHE A 260 5.95 -1.57 13.04
CA PHE A 260 5.24 -0.50 13.74
C PHE A 260 5.78 -0.30 15.16
N GLN A 261 5.81 0.94 15.62
CA GLN A 261 5.94 1.27 17.04
C GLN A 261 4.62 0.98 17.78
N GLN A 262 4.67 0.80 19.11
CA GLN A 262 3.48 0.43 19.89
C GLN A 262 2.36 1.49 19.80
N ASP A 263 2.73 2.77 19.82
CA ASP A 263 1.81 3.89 19.66
C ASP A 263 1.17 3.94 18.27
N GLU A 264 1.91 3.57 17.23
CA GLU A 264 1.37 3.40 15.87
C GLU A 264 0.34 2.29 15.82
N LEU A 265 0.63 1.14 16.47
CA LEU A 265 -0.28 0.00 16.51
C LEU A 265 -1.57 0.34 17.25
N GLU A 266 -1.49 1.01 18.40
CA GLU A 266 -2.67 1.47 19.15
C GLU A 266 -3.49 2.50 18.38
N ASN A 267 -2.83 3.43 17.69
CA ASN A 267 -3.52 4.39 16.82
C ASN A 267 -4.23 3.68 15.65
N MET A 268 -3.61 2.67 15.04
CA MET A 268 -4.23 1.86 13.99
C MET A 268 -5.44 1.07 14.51
N LYS A 269 -5.32 0.42 15.68
CA LYS A 269 -6.44 -0.26 16.36
C LYS A 269 -7.61 0.72 16.55
N HIS A 270 -7.34 1.90 17.08
CA HIS A 270 -8.35 2.93 17.30
C HIS A 270 -9.01 3.39 15.99
N ILE A 271 -8.25 3.64 14.93
CA ILE A 271 -8.82 4.05 13.62
C ILE A 271 -9.68 2.93 13.04
N ILE A 272 -9.19 1.68 13.05
CA ILE A 272 -9.89 0.55 12.46
C ILE A 272 -11.20 0.24 13.21
N MET A 273 -11.17 0.25 14.54
CA MET A 273 -12.37 0.01 15.35
C MET A 273 -13.45 1.09 15.19
N ASN A 274 -13.06 2.32 14.83
CA ASN A 274 -13.97 3.44 14.65
C ASN A 274 -14.31 3.73 13.18
N SER A 275 -13.78 2.95 12.24
CA SER A 275 -13.97 3.17 10.80
C SER A 275 -15.19 2.44 10.25
N ASN A 276 -15.92 3.09 9.34
CA ASN A 276 -17.13 2.51 8.72
C ASN A 276 -16.80 1.42 7.68
N GLU A 277 -17.82 0.63 7.39
CA GLU A 277 -17.79 -0.73 6.87
C GLU A 277 -17.25 -0.94 5.44
N THR A 278 -16.94 0.10 4.67
CA THR A 278 -16.83 -0.05 3.20
C THR A 278 -15.64 0.63 2.54
N PHE A 279 -14.99 -0.10 1.61
CA PHE A 279 -13.69 0.25 1.03
C PHE A 279 -13.73 0.49 -0.50
N THR A 280 -14.93 0.51 -1.09
CA THR A 280 -15.08 0.66 -2.54
C THR A 280 -15.56 2.07 -2.89
N LEU A 281 -15.19 2.56 -4.07
CA LEU A 281 -15.76 3.82 -4.58
C LEU A 281 -17.29 3.74 -4.69
N ASP A 282 -17.84 2.56 -4.96
CA ASP A 282 -19.28 2.31 -5.05
C ASP A 282 -20.01 2.50 -3.70
N SER A 283 -19.27 2.38 -2.60
CA SER A 283 -19.77 2.53 -1.24
C SER A 283 -19.24 3.79 -0.56
N PHE A 284 -18.64 4.72 -1.31
CA PHE A 284 -18.03 5.93 -0.76
C PHE A 284 -19.01 6.79 0.07
N GLY A 285 -20.30 6.77 -0.27
CA GLY A 285 -21.38 7.46 0.44
C GLY A 285 -22.04 6.65 1.57
N ALA A 286 -21.49 5.49 1.93
CA ALA A 286 -21.92 4.73 3.12
C ALA A 286 -21.19 5.19 4.39
N ASP A 287 -20.03 5.83 4.24
CA ASP A 287 -19.23 6.25 5.39
C ASP A 287 -19.81 7.52 6.01
N VAL A 288 -19.94 7.49 7.34
CA VAL A 288 -20.46 8.56 8.18
C VAL A 288 -19.32 9.04 9.06
N ILE A 289 -18.87 10.26 8.81
CA ILE A 289 -17.77 10.89 9.53
C ILE A 289 -18.31 12.18 10.14
N ASP A 290 -18.18 12.33 11.46
CA ASP A 290 -18.76 13.44 12.22
C ASP A 290 -20.26 13.70 11.91
N GLY A 291 -21.04 12.62 11.75
CA GLY A 291 -22.48 12.70 11.44
C GLY A 291 -22.78 13.18 10.02
N MET A 292 -21.81 13.20 9.11
CA MET A 292 -22.00 13.57 7.70
C MET A 292 -21.57 12.44 6.77
N THR A 293 -22.28 12.29 5.67
CA THR A 293 -21.89 11.39 4.58
C THR A 293 -21.78 12.13 3.25
N ALA A 294 -21.11 11.50 2.28
CA ALA A 294 -20.93 12.07 0.95
C ALA A 294 -22.15 11.82 0.07
N ASN A 295 -22.77 12.90 -0.41
CA ASN A 295 -23.81 12.84 -1.43
C ASN A 295 -23.15 12.79 -2.81
N ILE A 296 -23.17 11.63 -3.47
CA ILE A 296 -22.51 11.41 -4.78
C ILE A 296 -23.52 11.45 -5.94
N LYS A 297 -24.61 12.20 -5.80
CA LYS A 297 -25.59 12.37 -6.88
C LYS A 297 -25.12 13.44 -7.85
N ARG A 298 -25.22 13.14 -9.16
CA ARG A 298 -24.91 14.11 -10.22
C ARG A 298 -25.72 15.41 -10.00
N GLY A 299 -25.02 16.55 -9.99
CA GLY A 299 -25.61 17.86 -9.71
C GLY A 299 -25.74 18.22 -8.22
N SER A 300 -25.73 17.22 -7.34
CA SER A 300 -25.89 17.40 -5.89
C SER A 300 -24.65 17.02 -5.07
N LEU A 301 -23.50 16.82 -5.72
CA LEU A 301 -22.23 16.49 -5.07
C LEU A 301 -21.97 17.38 -3.85
N GLY A 302 -21.69 16.79 -2.69
CA GLY A 302 -21.55 17.51 -1.43
C GLY A 302 -21.52 16.59 -0.21
N LEU A 303 -21.82 17.15 0.96
CA LEU A 303 -22.01 16.41 2.21
C LEU A 303 -23.44 16.61 2.72
N GLU A 304 -23.97 15.59 3.38
CA GLU A 304 -25.30 15.61 4.00
C GLU A 304 -25.24 15.07 5.42
N ILE A 305 -26.01 15.68 6.32
CA ILE A 305 -26.10 15.26 7.72
C ILE A 305 -26.93 13.97 7.78
N VAL A 306 -26.40 12.98 8.47
CA VAL A 306 -27.10 11.73 8.76
C VAL A 306 -27.95 11.95 10.03
N GLY A 307 -29.26 11.76 9.89
CA GLY A 307 -30.25 11.93 10.96
C GLY A 307 -30.45 10.70 11.80
#